data_AF-A0AA42ZEK7-F1
#
_entry.id   AF-A0AA42ZEK7-F1
#
_cell.length_a   1.000
_cell.length_b   1.000
_cell.length_c   1.000
_cell.angle_alpha   90.00
_cell.angle_beta   90.00
_cell.angle_gamma   90.00
#
_symmetry.space_group_name_H-M   'P 1'
#
loop_
_entity.id
_entity.type
_entity.pdbx_description
1 polymer ?
#
loop_
_entity_poly.entity_id
_entity_poly.type
_entity_poly.pdbx_seq_one_letter_code
_entity_poly.pdbx_strand_id
1 'polypeptide(L)'
;MYKRILVATILLTTAVLLGCSDSGDSPTGGGGGGTGPSLSVSDFKVLEGQTVVFTVSIDATSSQDVIFDYATSDGDATGTSDYAVTNGKDTIPAGTLSTAVSVATINNAAVEFAESFGLTISAAVNGQIGDATGTATIYDDDGVRFSTDVNPLIQTWCAASGCHGTSSGGFTLSRNNADANYNSIVNGSADHGALLTKRNADASNLYRKLLDPPPFGDRMPRNGPYLSPADIQLIGDWIDQDAQDN
;
A
#
# COMPACT_ATOMS: atom_id res chain seq x y z
N MET A 1 31.07 -14.61 -8.34
CA MET A 1 31.44 -13.78 -7.18
C MET A 1 30.20 -13.66 -6.29
N TYR A 2 30.10 -14.49 -5.25
CA TYR A 2 28.91 -14.50 -4.38
C TYR A 2 29.05 -13.42 -3.31
N LYS A 3 28.09 -12.49 -3.30
CA LYS A 3 28.00 -11.38 -2.33
C LYS A 3 27.35 -11.93 -1.06
N ARG A 4 28.11 -11.95 0.04
CA ARG A 4 27.68 -12.40 1.37
C ARG A 4 26.60 -11.46 1.91
N ILE A 5 25.42 -11.99 2.20
CA ILE A 5 24.38 -11.28 2.96
C ILE A 5 24.75 -11.35 4.44
N LEU A 6 24.87 -10.18 5.07
CA LEU A 6 25.06 -10.02 6.51
C LEU A 6 23.80 -10.47 7.24
N VAL A 7 23.91 -11.49 8.09
CA VAL A 7 22.91 -11.79 9.12
C VAL A 7 23.22 -10.89 10.31
N ALA A 8 22.29 -10.01 10.67
CA ALA A 8 22.40 -9.17 11.86
C ALA A 8 22.09 -10.00 13.11
N THR A 9 23.13 -10.46 13.80
CA THR A 9 23.02 -11.11 15.11
C THR A 9 22.78 -10.04 16.18
N ILE A 10 21.57 -10.00 16.74
CA ILE A 10 21.28 -9.17 17.92
C ILE A 10 21.79 -9.91 19.17
N LEU A 11 22.70 -9.27 19.91
CA LEU A 11 23.25 -9.78 21.17
C LEU A 11 22.16 -9.85 22.25
N LEU A 12 21.98 -11.04 22.82
CA LEU A 12 21.27 -11.27 24.08
C LEU A 12 22.15 -10.81 25.24
N THR A 13 21.75 -9.78 25.97
CA THR A 13 22.30 -9.50 27.31
C THR A 13 21.43 -10.18 28.38
N THR A 14 21.97 -11.25 28.95
CA THR A 14 21.49 -11.89 30.17
C THR A 14 21.49 -10.93 31.36
N ALA A 15 20.35 -10.78 32.03
CA ALA A 15 20.28 -10.35 33.42
C ALA A 15 19.68 -11.49 34.26
N VAL A 16 20.53 -12.13 35.06
CA VAL A 16 20.14 -13.03 36.15
C VAL A 16 19.85 -12.17 37.37
N LEU A 17 18.65 -12.23 37.92
CA LEU A 17 18.43 -11.93 39.34
C LEU A 17 17.46 -12.93 39.99
N LEU A 18 17.90 -13.40 41.14
CA LEU A 18 17.32 -14.39 42.06
C LEU A 18 16.11 -13.85 42.86
N GLY A 19 15.23 -14.79 43.24
CA GLY A 19 14.37 -14.74 44.44
C GLY A 19 12.89 -14.49 44.15
N CYS A 20 11.89 -15.15 44.76
CA CYS A 20 11.82 -16.17 45.80
C CYS A 20 10.53 -16.99 45.57
N SER A 21 10.52 -18.25 46.00
CA SER A 21 9.32 -19.10 46.07
C SER A 21 8.35 -18.59 47.13
N ASP A 22 7.06 -18.55 46.82
CA ASP A 22 5.99 -18.71 47.82
C ASP A 22 4.92 -19.68 47.30
N SER A 23 4.41 -20.49 48.22
CA SER A 23 3.65 -21.70 47.95
C SER A 23 2.23 -21.52 48.47
N GLY A 24 1.25 -21.65 47.57
CA GLY A 24 -0.11 -22.07 47.91
C GLY A 24 -1.17 -20.98 47.93
N ASP A 25 -2.04 -21.01 46.91
CA ASP A 25 -3.48 -21.11 47.18
C ASP A 25 -4.20 -21.84 46.04
N SER A 26 -5.26 -22.59 46.39
CA SER A 26 -6.03 -23.48 45.51
C SER A 26 -7.24 -22.78 44.86
N PRO A 27 -7.84 -23.34 43.78
CA PRO A 27 -8.68 -22.58 42.86
C PRO A 27 -10.16 -22.58 43.27
N THR A 28 -10.82 -21.43 43.12
CA THR A 28 -12.28 -21.36 42.96
C THR A 28 -12.61 -20.58 41.69
N GLY A 29 -13.48 -21.15 40.86
CA GLY A 29 -13.75 -20.69 39.50
C GLY A 29 -14.69 -19.49 39.39
N GLY A 30 -14.70 -18.90 38.19
CA GLY A 30 -15.74 -17.97 37.75
C GLY A 30 -15.26 -16.97 36.68
N GLY A 31 -15.65 -17.22 35.41
CA GLY A 31 -15.69 -16.22 34.33
C GLY A 31 -14.35 -15.80 33.73
N GLY A 32 -13.95 -16.44 32.62
CA GLY A 32 -12.77 -16.09 31.83
C GLY A 32 -12.91 -14.73 31.13
N GLY A 33 -12.76 -13.65 31.90
CA GLY A 33 -12.41 -12.33 31.40
C GLY A 33 -10.90 -12.26 31.25
N GLY A 34 -10.46 -11.90 30.06
CA GLY A 34 -9.08 -11.96 29.61
C GLY A 34 -8.04 -11.29 30.50
N THR A 35 -7.13 -12.09 31.06
CA THR A 35 -5.96 -11.61 31.79
C THR A 35 -4.72 -11.77 30.90
N GLY A 36 -4.34 -10.71 30.20
CA GLY A 36 -3.16 -10.68 29.34
C GLY A 36 -3.18 -9.41 28.47
N PRO A 37 -2.06 -9.03 27.86
CA PRO A 37 -2.01 -7.86 27.00
C PRO A 37 -2.86 -8.06 25.75
N SER A 38 -3.33 -6.96 25.17
CA SER A 38 -4.21 -6.95 24.01
C SER A 38 -3.39 -7.04 22.72
N LEU A 39 -3.70 -8.03 21.87
CA LEU A 39 -3.10 -8.23 20.56
C LEU A 39 -3.78 -7.36 19.51
N SER A 40 -3.00 -6.88 18.54
CA SER A 40 -3.46 -6.25 17.30
C SER A 40 -2.59 -6.64 16.11
N VAL A 41 -3.13 -6.51 14.90
CA VAL A 41 -2.44 -6.80 13.63
C VAL A 41 -2.36 -5.51 12.81
N SER A 42 -1.19 -5.22 12.22
CA SER A 42 -1.03 -4.05 11.36
C SER A 42 -1.58 -4.30 9.94
N ASP A 43 -2.08 -3.25 9.29
CA ASP A 43 -2.25 -3.26 7.83
C ASP A 43 -0.90 -3.13 7.11
N PHE A 44 -0.86 -3.51 5.83
CA PHE A 44 0.34 -3.38 4.99
C PHE A 44 0.00 -3.02 3.54
N LYS A 45 0.93 -2.38 2.85
CA LYS A 45 0.79 -1.98 1.45
C LYS A 45 2.07 -2.30 0.70
N VAL A 46 1.95 -2.92 -0.47
CA VAL A 46 3.13 -3.36 -1.22
C VAL A 46 2.86 -3.44 -2.73
N LEU A 47 3.92 -3.38 -3.53
CA LEU A 47 3.86 -3.76 -4.95
C LEU A 47 3.92 -5.29 -5.11
N GLU A 48 3.41 -5.80 -6.22
CA GLU A 48 3.58 -7.19 -6.61
C GLU A 48 5.04 -7.68 -6.57
N GLY A 49 5.22 -8.95 -6.25
CA GLY A 49 6.54 -9.60 -6.13
C GLY A 49 7.34 -9.26 -4.87
N GLN A 50 6.81 -8.41 -4.01
CA GLN A 50 7.40 -8.09 -2.71
C GLN A 50 6.77 -8.91 -1.58
N THR A 51 7.28 -8.74 -0.37
CA THR A 51 6.75 -9.45 0.81
C THR A 51 5.90 -8.53 1.66
N VAL A 52 4.68 -8.97 1.95
CA VAL A 52 3.81 -8.37 2.97
C VAL A 52 4.31 -8.80 4.35
N VAL A 53 4.41 -7.84 5.28
CA VAL A 53 4.83 -8.10 6.66
C VAL A 53 3.77 -7.57 7.63
N PHE A 54 2.91 -8.47 8.11
CA PHE A 54 1.97 -8.16 9.16
C PHE A 54 2.70 -8.15 10.51
N THR A 55 2.68 -7.02 11.21
CA THR A 55 3.21 -6.92 12.57
C THR A 55 2.08 -7.23 13.54
N VAL A 56 2.24 -8.31 14.31
CA VAL A 56 1.33 -8.63 15.42
C VAL A 56 1.93 -8.07 16.69
N SER A 57 1.23 -7.16 17.35
CA SER A 57 1.74 -6.42 18.52
C SER A 57 0.87 -6.66 19.76
N ILE A 58 1.46 -6.48 20.93
CA ILE A 58 0.77 -6.43 22.22
C ILE A 58 0.94 -5.04 22.86
N ASP A 59 -0.07 -4.57 23.58
CA ASP A 59 -0.11 -3.23 24.20
C ASP A 59 0.76 -3.08 25.46
N ALA A 60 1.16 -4.19 26.08
CA ALA A 60 2.11 -4.26 27.18
C ALA A 60 2.93 -5.54 27.11
N THR A 61 4.18 -5.50 27.60
CA THR A 61 5.01 -6.71 27.66
C THR A 61 4.42 -7.74 28.61
N SER A 62 4.52 -9.01 28.23
CA SER A 62 4.14 -10.14 29.08
C SER A 62 5.38 -10.83 29.66
N SER A 63 5.27 -11.37 30.87
CA SER A 63 6.29 -12.27 31.45
C SER A 63 6.22 -13.70 30.91
N GLN A 64 5.20 -13.99 30.09
CA GLN A 64 4.98 -15.27 29.44
C GLN A 64 4.91 -15.08 27.92
N ASP A 65 5.28 -16.13 27.18
CA ASP A 65 5.07 -16.18 25.74
C ASP A 65 3.58 -16.02 25.42
N VAL A 66 3.27 -15.12 24.50
CA VAL A 66 1.92 -14.94 23.95
C VAL A 66 1.85 -15.70 22.65
N ILE A 67 0.98 -16.70 22.58
CA ILE A 67 0.88 -17.63 21.45
C ILE A 67 -0.46 -17.42 20.78
N PHE A 68 -0.49 -17.41 19.44
CA PHE A 68 -1.72 -17.28 18.66
C PHE A 68 -1.61 -18.06 17.36
N ASP A 69 -2.76 -18.43 16.80
CA ASP A 69 -2.85 -18.98 15.45
C ASP A 69 -3.12 -17.84 14.45
N TYR A 70 -2.67 -17.99 13.21
CA TYR A 70 -2.93 -17.04 12.13
C TYR A 70 -3.29 -17.75 10.83
N ALA A 71 -4.09 -17.09 10.00
CA ALA A 71 -4.39 -17.55 8.65
C ALA A 71 -4.70 -16.36 7.72
N THR A 72 -4.24 -16.43 6.48
CA THR A 72 -4.64 -15.52 5.41
C THR A 72 -6.04 -15.85 4.92
N SER A 73 -6.76 -14.84 4.45
CA SER A 73 -8.08 -14.97 3.81
C SER A 73 -8.15 -14.12 2.57
N ASP A 74 -8.78 -14.64 1.52
CA ASP A 74 -8.98 -13.91 0.27
C ASP A 74 -9.85 -12.66 0.49
N GLY A 75 -9.56 -11.63 -0.30
CA GLY A 75 -10.44 -10.49 -0.53
C GLY A 75 -10.70 -10.39 -2.03
N ASP A 76 -10.31 -9.26 -2.63
CA ASP A 76 -10.21 -9.17 -4.09
C ASP A 76 -8.96 -9.91 -4.58
N ALA A 77 -7.86 -9.88 -3.80
CA ALA A 77 -6.69 -10.70 -4.04
C ALA A 77 -6.92 -12.13 -3.51
N THR A 78 -6.55 -13.13 -4.30
CA THR A 78 -6.71 -14.55 -4.03
C THR A 78 -5.38 -15.29 -3.85
N GLY A 79 -5.39 -16.29 -2.98
CA GLY A 79 -4.21 -17.08 -2.65
C GLY A 79 -3.65 -17.98 -3.77
N THR A 80 -4.25 -17.94 -4.96
CA THR A 80 -3.81 -18.70 -6.14
C THR A 80 -3.15 -17.84 -7.21
N SER A 81 -3.49 -16.55 -7.27
CA SER A 81 -2.98 -15.61 -8.28
C SER A 81 -2.08 -14.55 -7.67
N ASP A 82 -2.37 -14.04 -6.47
CA ASP A 82 -1.84 -12.74 -6.04
C ASP A 82 -0.96 -12.85 -4.79
N TYR A 83 -1.19 -13.86 -3.94
CA TYR A 83 -0.38 -14.11 -2.75
C TYR A 83 -0.27 -15.58 -2.40
N ALA A 84 0.75 -15.95 -1.62
CA ALA A 84 0.90 -17.32 -1.12
C ALA A 84 0.07 -17.52 0.16
N VAL A 85 -0.95 -18.40 0.11
CA VAL A 85 -1.75 -18.76 1.30
C VAL A 85 -0.85 -19.19 2.45
N THR A 86 -0.95 -18.49 3.58
CA THR A 86 -0.11 -18.74 4.76
C THR A 86 -1.00 -18.89 5.99
N ASN A 87 -0.72 -19.92 6.78
CA ASN A 87 -1.37 -20.14 8.07
C ASN A 87 -0.40 -20.86 9.02
N GLY A 88 -0.64 -20.75 10.31
CA GLY A 88 0.18 -21.40 11.31
C GLY A 88 -0.06 -20.88 12.71
N LYS A 89 0.94 -21.11 13.56
CA LYS A 89 1.01 -20.61 14.92
C LYS A 89 2.25 -19.75 15.03
N ASP A 90 2.13 -18.61 15.71
CA ASP A 90 3.27 -17.74 16.02
C ASP A 90 3.26 -17.35 17.49
N THR A 91 4.39 -16.82 17.95
CA THR A 91 4.66 -16.49 19.34
C THR A 91 5.28 -15.11 19.42
N ILE A 92 4.75 -14.24 20.28
CA ILE A 92 5.47 -13.07 20.79
C ILE A 92 6.22 -13.53 22.05
N PRO A 93 7.57 -13.63 22.00
CA PRO A 93 8.35 -14.10 23.15
C PRO A 93 8.16 -13.19 24.37
N ALA A 94 8.22 -13.78 25.56
CA ALA A 94 8.16 -13.05 26.82
C ALA A 94 9.14 -11.85 26.82
N GLY A 95 8.68 -10.71 27.31
CA GLY A 95 9.45 -9.47 27.37
C GLY A 95 9.56 -8.69 26.06
N THR A 96 9.02 -9.20 24.95
CA THR A 96 8.92 -8.46 23.67
C THR A 96 7.51 -7.90 23.47
N LEU A 97 7.34 -7.04 22.46
CA LEU A 97 6.05 -6.38 22.17
C LEU A 97 5.44 -6.82 20.85
N SER A 98 6.17 -7.52 19.99
CA SER A 98 5.65 -7.89 18.67
C SER A 98 6.42 -9.05 18.04
N THR A 99 5.79 -9.64 17.03
CA THR A 99 6.36 -10.56 16.06
C THR A 99 5.87 -10.17 14.66
N ALA A 100 6.45 -10.77 13.63
CA ALA A 100 6.12 -10.50 12.24
C ALA A 100 5.69 -11.78 11.51
N VAL A 101 4.54 -11.72 10.84
CA VAL A 101 4.07 -12.76 9.92
C VAL A 101 4.30 -12.28 8.50
N SER A 102 5.13 -13.01 7.75
CA SER A 102 5.46 -12.68 6.35
C SER A 102 4.64 -13.49 5.37
N VAL A 103 4.10 -12.82 4.35
CA VAL A 103 3.33 -13.42 3.26
C VAL A 103 3.93 -12.93 1.94
N ALA A 104 4.33 -13.87 1.06
CA ALA A 104 4.86 -13.50 -0.25
C ALA A 104 3.71 -13.12 -1.19
N THR A 105 3.85 -12.02 -1.94
CA THR A 105 2.99 -11.74 -3.08
C THR A 105 3.54 -12.40 -4.34
N ILE A 106 2.66 -12.67 -5.28
CA ILE A 106 2.99 -13.16 -6.61
C ILE A 106 3.15 -11.93 -7.50
N ASN A 107 4.08 -12.00 -8.45
CA ASN A 107 4.24 -11.00 -9.49
C ASN A 107 3.92 -11.68 -10.82
N ASN A 108 3.12 -11.01 -11.63
CA ASN A 108 2.78 -11.49 -12.95
C ASN A 108 3.02 -10.43 -14.02
N ALA A 109 2.26 -10.45 -15.12
CA ALA A 109 2.43 -9.50 -16.24
C ALA A 109 1.09 -8.86 -16.65
N ALA A 110 0.02 -9.17 -15.91
CA ALA A 110 -1.32 -8.68 -16.16
C ALA A 110 -1.48 -7.36 -15.44
N VAL A 111 -2.03 -6.37 -16.15
CA VAL A 111 -2.37 -5.10 -15.51
C VAL A 111 -3.64 -5.31 -14.68
N GLU A 112 -3.49 -5.15 -13.38
CA GLU A 112 -4.52 -5.41 -12.39
C GLU A 112 -4.80 -4.16 -11.56
N PHE A 113 -5.98 -4.11 -10.93
CA PHE A 113 -6.27 -3.02 -10.01
C PHE A 113 -5.60 -3.28 -8.66
N ALA A 114 -5.57 -2.27 -7.79
CA ALA A 114 -5.17 -2.51 -6.42
C ALA A 114 -6.16 -3.47 -5.75
N GLU A 115 -5.65 -4.60 -5.27
CA GLU A 115 -6.42 -5.66 -4.65
C GLU A 115 -6.02 -5.84 -3.20
N SER A 116 -6.84 -6.55 -2.41
CA SER A 116 -6.57 -6.75 -0.99
C SER A 116 -6.89 -8.14 -0.51
N PHE A 117 -6.14 -8.60 0.51
CA PHE A 117 -6.38 -9.82 1.25
C PHE A 117 -6.17 -9.58 2.75
N GLY A 118 -6.70 -10.47 3.59
CA GLY A 118 -6.64 -10.35 5.05
C GLY A 118 -5.67 -11.34 5.70
N LEU A 119 -5.18 -10.99 6.89
CA LEU A 119 -4.61 -11.91 7.87
C LEU A 119 -5.47 -11.86 9.13
N THR A 120 -5.95 -13.01 9.61
CA THR A 120 -6.70 -13.13 10.87
C THR A 120 -5.89 -13.89 11.90
N ILE A 121 -5.80 -13.36 13.13
CA ILE A 121 -5.27 -14.07 14.30
C ILE A 121 -6.41 -14.66 15.15
N SER A 122 -6.14 -15.79 15.81
CA SER A 122 -7.11 -16.52 16.63
C SER A 122 -6.44 -17.32 17.75
N ALA A 123 -7.25 -17.95 18.61
CA ALA A 123 -6.79 -18.89 19.65
C ALA A 123 -5.64 -18.36 20.54
N ALA A 124 -5.69 -17.07 20.91
CA ALA A 124 -4.66 -16.46 21.73
C ALA A 124 -4.58 -17.08 23.14
N VAL A 125 -3.35 -17.35 23.58
CA VAL A 125 -3.01 -17.85 24.93
C VAL A 125 -2.06 -16.85 25.58
N ASN A 126 -2.27 -16.57 26.88
CA ASN A 126 -1.55 -15.55 27.67
C ASN A 126 -1.71 -14.11 27.15
N GLY A 127 -2.70 -13.86 26.30
CA GLY A 127 -3.06 -12.55 25.76
C GLY A 127 -4.54 -12.55 25.35
N GLN A 128 -5.04 -11.41 24.89
CA GLN A 128 -6.42 -11.24 24.44
C GLN A 128 -6.45 -10.58 23.06
N ILE A 129 -7.31 -11.02 22.17
CA ILE A 129 -7.40 -10.41 20.83
C ILE A 129 -8.25 -9.14 20.92
N GLY A 130 -7.62 -7.98 20.75
CA GLY A 130 -8.30 -6.70 20.64
C GLY A 130 -8.67 -6.38 19.19
N ASP A 131 -7.68 -6.52 18.30
CA ASP A 131 -7.88 -6.46 16.85
C ASP A 131 -7.38 -7.76 16.21
N ALA A 132 -8.31 -8.50 15.61
CA ALA A 132 -8.04 -9.82 15.07
C ALA A 132 -7.48 -9.79 13.65
N THR A 133 -7.56 -8.66 12.95
CA THR A 133 -7.41 -8.63 11.49
C THR A 133 -6.45 -7.54 11.03
N GLY A 134 -5.56 -7.89 10.11
CA GLY A 134 -4.82 -6.92 9.31
C GLY A 134 -5.17 -7.08 7.83
N THR A 135 -5.18 -5.97 7.09
CA THR A 135 -5.42 -5.94 5.65
C THR A 135 -4.15 -5.63 4.90
N ALA A 136 -3.82 -6.42 3.88
CA ALA A 136 -2.78 -6.11 2.92
C ALA A 136 -3.38 -5.62 1.61
N THR A 137 -2.87 -4.51 1.07
CA THR A 137 -3.16 -4.05 -0.29
C THR A 137 -1.97 -4.31 -1.19
N ILE A 138 -2.21 -4.99 -2.31
CA ILE A 138 -1.25 -5.25 -3.37
C ILE A 138 -1.52 -4.25 -4.49
N TYR A 139 -0.48 -3.55 -4.92
CA TYR A 139 -0.50 -2.66 -6.07
C TYR A 139 0.22 -3.33 -7.24
N ASP A 140 -0.43 -3.36 -8.39
CA ASP A 140 0.17 -3.82 -9.64
C ASP A 140 1.43 -3.01 -9.98
N ASP A 141 2.45 -3.71 -10.51
CA ASP A 141 3.72 -3.12 -10.93
C ASP A 141 3.90 -3.04 -12.45
N ASP A 142 2.95 -3.59 -13.24
CA ASP A 142 2.95 -3.63 -14.70
C ASP A 142 2.16 -2.50 -15.38
N GLY A 143 1.31 -1.79 -14.63
CA GLY A 143 0.57 -0.62 -15.12
C GLY A 143 1.43 0.60 -15.48
N VAL A 144 0.82 1.53 -16.22
CA VAL A 144 1.40 2.84 -16.57
C VAL A 144 1.54 3.68 -15.32
N ARG A 145 2.75 4.20 -15.07
CA ARG A 145 3.06 5.00 -13.89
C ARG A 145 3.05 6.48 -14.19
N PHE A 146 2.46 7.27 -13.30
CA PHE A 146 2.43 8.71 -13.51
C PHE A 146 3.86 9.28 -13.58
N SER A 147 4.70 8.94 -12.61
CA SER A 147 6.00 9.57 -12.42
C SER A 147 6.97 9.31 -13.59
N THR A 148 6.99 8.09 -14.14
CA THR A 148 7.93 7.64 -15.17
C THR A 148 7.39 7.74 -16.59
N ASP A 149 6.08 7.59 -16.79
CA ASP A 149 5.51 7.45 -18.14
C ASP A 149 4.71 8.70 -18.54
N VAL A 150 3.80 9.16 -17.68
CA VAL A 150 2.90 10.28 -17.99
C VAL A 150 3.54 11.64 -17.72
N ASN A 151 4.20 11.81 -16.57
CA ASN A 151 4.75 13.07 -16.14
C ASN A 151 5.83 13.62 -17.10
N PRO A 152 6.69 12.82 -17.76
CA PRO A 152 7.55 13.34 -18.82
C PRO A 152 6.78 13.97 -19.98
N LEU A 153 5.63 13.41 -20.37
CA LEU A 153 4.74 13.98 -21.39
C LEU A 153 4.11 15.29 -20.89
N ILE A 154 3.62 15.32 -19.65
CA ILE A 154 3.06 16.53 -19.02
C ILE A 154 4.12 17.62 -18.92
N GLN A 155 5.35 17.30 -18.51
CA GLN A 155 6.44 18.26 -18.43
C GLN A 155 6.77 18.83 -19.81
N THR A 156 6.89 17.96 -20.82
CA THR A 156 7.31 18.34 -22.18
C THR A 156 6.23 19.18 -22.87
N TRP A 157 4.98 18.75 -22.81
CA TRP A 157 3.91 19.29 -23.65
C TRP A 157 3.02 20.30 -22.93
N CYS A 158 2.92 20.22 -21.60
CA CYS A 158 2.02 21.07 -20.81
C CYS A 158 2.79 22.09 -19.96
N ALA A 159 3.67 21.63 -19.06
CA ALA A 159 4.38 22.51 -18.13
C ALA A 159 5.46 23.37 -18.84
N ALA A 160 6.17 22.79 -19.81
CA ALA A 160 7.20 23.51 -20.54
C ALA A 160 6.64 24.52 -21.56
N SER A 161 5.41 24.33 -22.04
CA SER A 161 4.77 25.22 -23.01
C SER A 161 4.49 26.64 -22.47
N GLY A 162 4.60 26.86 -21.15
CA GLY A 162 4.29 28.13 -20.51
C GLY A 162 2.78 28.40 -20.34
N CYS A 163 1.92 27.54 -20.90
CA CYS A 163 0.45 27.67 -20.81
C CYS A 163 -0.11 27.28 -19.44
N HIS A 164 0.61 26.45 -18.67
CA HIS A 164 0.20 25.95 -17.35
C HIS A 164 1.25 26.25 -16.25
N GLY A 165 2.02 27.33 -16.40
CA GLY A 165 2.97 27.82 -15.38
C GLY A 165 2.30 28.66 -14.27
N THR A 166 3.11 29.30 -13.41
CA THR A 166 2.72 30.03 -12.18
C THR A 166 1.78 31.24 -12.36
N SER A 167 1.14 31.42 -13.51
CA SER A 167 0.38 32.62 -13.84
C SER A 167 -0.75 32.33 -14.84
N SER A 168 -1.75 31.52 -14.46
CA SER A 168 -3.10 31.53 -15.08
C SER A 168 -4.09 30.72 -14.24
N GLY A 169 -5.11 31.39 -13.70
CA GLY A 169 -6.15 30.91 -12.79
C GLY A 169 -6.43 29.40 -12.78
N GLY A 170 -5.96 28.73 -11.73
CA GLY A 170 -6.56 27.49 -11.22
C GLY A 170 -5.69 26.23 -11.36
N PHE A 171 -4.99 26.01 -12.48
CA PHE A 171 -4.26 24.77 -12.73
C PHE A 171 -2.78 25.03 -13.06
N THR A 172 -1.91 24.72 -12.08
CA THR A 172 -0.45 24.96 -12.17
C THR A 172 0.29 23.64 -12.29
N LEU A 173 1.13 23.53 -13.32
CA LEU A 173 2.08 22.45 -13.53
C LEU A 173 3.51 22.98 -13.39
N SER A 174 4.33 22.23 -12.68
CA SER A 174 5.74 22.50 -12.45
C SER A 174 6.60 21.66 -13.37
N ARG A 175 7.67 22.27 -13.89
CA ARG A 175 8.64 21.55 -14.73
C ARG A 175 9.43 20.48 -13.97
N ASN A 176 9.56 20.59 -12.65
CA ASN A 176 10.48 19.76 -11.85
C ASN A 176 9.82 19.19 -10.59
N ASN A 177 8.50 19.01 -10.59
CA ASN A 177 7.80 18.47 -9.43
C ASN A 177 6.66 17.55 -9.90
N ALA A 178 6.96 16.25 -9.95
CA ALA A 178 6.03 15.21 -10.36
C ALA A 178 4.82 15.15 -9.42
N ASP A 179 5.05 15.09 -8.11
CA ASP A 179 4.00 15.01 -7.10
C ASP A 179 3.03 16.19 -7.18
N ALA A 180 3.54 17.41 -7.40
CA ALA A 180 2.69 18.59 -7.59
C ALA A 180 1.87 18.49 -8.89
N ASN A 181 2.46 17.97 -9.97
CA ASN A 181 1.75 17.76 -11.23
C ASN A 181 0.66 16.69 -11.10
N TYR A 182 0.98 15.57 -10.45
CA TYR A 182 0.04 14.49 -10.15
C TYR A 182 -1.14 15.06 -9.37
N ASN A 183 -0.87 15.74 -8.24
CA ASN A 183 -1.88 16.31 -7.38
C ASN A 183 -2.74 17.35 -8.12
N SER A 184 -2.15 18.21 -8.94
CA SER A 184 -2.89 19.16 -9.76
C SER A 184 -3.82 18.44 -10.75
N ILE A 185 -3.35 17.38 -11.41
CA ILE A 185 -4.11 16.65 -12.44
C ILE A 185 -5.24 15.83 -11.81
N VAL A 186 -4.93 15.03 -10.80
CA VAL A 186 -5.88 14.08 -10.21
C VAL A 186 -6.91 14.78 -9.33
N ASN A 187 -6.50 15.75 -8.51
CA ASN A 187 -7.42 16.47 -7.65
C ASN A 187 -8.13 17.63 -8.38
N GLY A 188 -7.61 18.02 -9.55
CA GLY A 188 -8.11 19.14 -10.31
C GLY A 188 -7.88 20.48 -9.61
N SER A 189 -8.67 21.47 -10.00
CA SER A 189 -8.66 22.81 -9.40
C SER A 189 -10.04 23.16 -8.88
N ALA A 190 -10.09 23.94 -7.79
CA ALA A 190 -11.33 24.51 -7.27
C ALA A 190 -12.09 25.33 -8.35
N ASP A 191 -11.36 25.92 -9.31
CA ASP A 191 -11.92 26.79 -10.33
C ASP A 191 -12.41 26.04 -11.59
N HIS A 192 -11.94 24.81 -11.82
CA HIS A 192 -12.16 24.08 -13.09
C HIS A 192 -12.73 22.66 -12.93
N GLY A 193 -12.97 22.22 -11.69
CA GLY A 193 -13.49 20.89 -11.40
C GLY A 193 -12.49 19.77 -11.68
N ALA A 194 -12.99 18.53 -11.72
CA ALA A 194 -12.18 17.35 -11.96
C ALA A 194 -11.71 17.28 -13.42
N LEU A 195 -10.41 17.06 -13.61
CA LEU A 195 -9.83 16.85 -14.94
C LEU A 195 -9.94 15.39 -15.39
N LEU A 196 -10.01 14.48 -14.42
CA LEU A 196 -10.10 13.05 -14.64
C LEU A 196 -11.43 12.52 -14.14
N THR A 197 -12.01 11.62 -14.94
CA THR A 197 -12.91 10.58 -14.44
C THR A 197 -12.05 9.33 -14.37
N LYS A 198 -11.62 8.94 -13.16
CA LYS A 198 -10.81 7.72 -12.97
C LYS A 198 -11.50 6.53 -13.63
N ARG A 199 -10.72 5.65 -14.26
CA ARG A 199 -11.19 4.46 -14.98
C ARG A 199 -12.02 4.76 -16.24
N ASN A 200 -11.97 6.00 -16.72
CA ASN A 200 -12.68 6.41 -17.93
C ASN A 200 -11.97 7.58 -18.63
N ALA A 201 -10.97 7.26 -19.43
CA ALA A 201 -10.24 8.20 -20.26
C ALA A 201 -11.19 8.99 -21.19
N ASP A 202 -12.16 8.32 -21.82
CA ASP A 202 -13.11 8.96 -22.73
C ASP A 202 -14.02 10.00 -22.07
N ALA A 203 -14.28 9.87 -20.77
CA ALA A 203 -15.00 10.87 -19.97
C ALA A 203 -14.08 11.93 -19.34
N SER A 204 -12.77 11.71 -19.35
CA SER A 204 -11.79 12.59 -18.73
C SER A 204 -11.48 13.82 -19.59
N ASN A 205 -11.64 15.01 -19.01
CA ASN A 205 -11.42 16.27 -19.71
C ASN A 205 -9.97 16.41 -20.19
N LEU A 206 -9.00 15.91 -19.43
CA LEU A 206 -7.59 15.87 -19.84
C LEU A 206 -7.43 15.09 -21.16
N TYR A 207 -7.84 13.82 -21.18
CA TYR A 207 -7.68 12.93 -22.33
C TYR A 207 -8.40 13.48 -23.57
N ARG A 208 -9.66 13.87 -23.41
CA ARG A 208 -10.48 14.44 -24.50
C ARG A 208 -9.85 15.67 -25.14
N LYS A 209 -9.14 16.50 -24.36
CA LYS A 209 -8.45 17.71 -24.86
C LYS A 209 -7.21 17.42 -25.71
N LEU A 210 -6.64 16.22 -25.61
CA LEU A 210 -5.47 15.78 -26.36
C LEU A 210 -5.83 15.14 -27.70
N LEU A 211 -7.10 14.75 -27.90
CA LEU A 211 -7.59 14.14 -29.14
C LEU A 211 -7.59 15.11 -30.33
N ASP A 212 -7.53 14.54 -31.55
CA ASP A 212 -7.65 15.26 -32.81
C ASP A 212 -8.87 14.81 -33.64
N PRO A 213 -9.87 15.67 -33.89
CA PRO A 213 -10.09 16.97 -33.25
C PRO A 213 -10.60 16.81 -31.79
N PRO A 214 -10.39 17.79 -30.91
CA PRO A 214 -10.94 17.73 -29.56
C PRO A 214 -12.47 17.90 -29.60
N PRO A 215 -13.24 17.20 -28.76
CA PRO A 215 -14.69 17.29 -28.73
C PRO A 215 -15.21 18.61 -28.11
N PHE A 216 -14.33 19.43 -27.50
CA PHE A 216 -14.68 20.75 -26.96
C PHE A 216 -13.47 21.68 -26.87
N GLY A 217 -13.72 22.98 -27.09
CA GLY A 217 -12.73 24.06 -27.02
C GLY A 217 -11.48 23.84 -27.88
N ASP A 218 -10.43 24.61 -27.62
CA ASP A 218 -9.18 24.46 -28.37
C ASP A 218 -8.42 23.18 -27.99
N ARG A 219 -7.67 22.65 -28.95
CA ARG A 219 -6.77 21.51 -28.77
C ARG A 219 -5.65 21.84 -27.79
N MET A 220 -5.13 20.81 -27.13
CA MET A 220 -3.88 20.86 -26.39
C MET A 220 -2.85 19.88 -26.99
N PRO A 221 -1.59 20.29 -27.19
CA PRO A 221 -1.00 21.59 -26.88
C PRO A 221 -1.41 22.69 -27.88
N ARG A 222 -1.58 23.93 -27.38
CA ARG A 222 -1.88 25.09 -28.24
C ARG A 222 -0.67 25.46 -29.08
N ASN A 223 -0.88 25.73 -30.37
CA ASN A 223 0.15 26.22 -31.31
C ASN A 223 1.40 25.33 -31.48
N GLY A 224 1.38 24.11 -30.95
CA GLY A 224 2.40 23.07 -31.16
C GLY A 224 1.87 21.89 -31.98
N PRO A 225 2.73 20.90 -32.27
CA PRO A 225 2.28 19.62 -32.80
C PRO A 225 1.38 18.90 -31.78
N TYR A 226 0.56 17.98 -32.27
CA TYR A 226 -0.16 17.05 -31.41
C TYR A 226 0.84 16.11 -30.71
N LEU A 227 0.44 15.60 -29.54
CA LEU A 227 1.06 14.40 -29.00
C LEU A 227 0.90 13.26 -30.01
N SER A 228 1.84 12.31 -30.01
CA SER A 228 1.68 11.14 -30.85
C SER A 228 0.48 10.30 -30.37
N PRO A 229 -0.16 9.51 -31.25
CA PRO A 229 -1.23 8.61 -30.81
C PRO A 229 -0.80 7.66 -29.68
N ALA A 230 0.47 7.26 -29.64
CA ALA A 230 1.03 6.44 -28.58
C ALA A 230 1.11 7.19 -27.24
N ASP A 231 1.56 8.46 -27.25
CA ASP A 231 1.62 9.27 -26.03
C ASP A 231 0.21 9.57 -25.48
N ILE A 232 -0.75 9.80 -26.38
CA ILE A 232 -2.16 9.98 -25.98
C ILE A 232 -2.69 8.69 -25.38
N GLN A 233 -2.44 7.54 -26.02
CA GLN A 233 -2.85 6.23 -25.50
C GLN A 233 -2.25 5.96 -24.12
N LEU A 234 -0.97 6.25 -23.91
CA LEU A 234 -0.30 6.09 -22.62
C LEU A 234 -0.98 6.89 -21.50
N ILE A 235 -1.39 8.13 -21.79
CA ILE A 235 -2.16 8.95 -20.84
C ILE A 235 -3.56 8.37 -20.60
N GLY A 236 -4.19 7.82 -21.64
CA GLY A 236 -5.48 7.12 -21.54
C GLY A 236 -5.39 5.89 -20.65
N ASP A 237 -4.42 5.02 -20.91
CA ASP A 237 -4.16 3.79 -20.16
C ASP A 237 -3.92 4.10 -18.67
N TRP A 238 -3.12 5.11 -18.36
CA TRP A 238 -2.93 5.57 -16.97
C TRP A 238 -4.25 5.99 -16.30
N ILE A 239 -5.11 6.74 -17.01
CA ILE A 239 -6.42 7.15 -16.47
C ILE A 239 -7.33 5.94 -16.23
N ASP A 240 -7.34 5.01 -17.18
CA ASP A 240 -8.15 3.81 -17.12
C ASP A 240 -7.69 2.86 -16.01
N GLN A 241 -6.39 2.88 -15.68
CA GLN A 241 -5.74 2.17 -14.57
C GLN A 241 -5.81 2.93 -13.23
N ASP A 242 -6.94 3.61 -12.99
CA ASP A 242 -7.23 4.41 -11.78
C ASP A 242 -6.36 5.66 -11.56
N ALA A 243 -5.52 6.04 -12.53
CA ALA A 243 -4.63 7.20 -12.43
C ALA A 243 -3.77 7.16 -11.15
N GLN A 244 -3.07 6.05 -10.90
CA GLN A 244 -2.26 5.86 -9.70
C GLN A 244 -0.97 6.70 -9.71
N ASP A 245 -0.50 7.07 -8.51
CA ASP A 245 0.84 7.61 -8.24
C ASP A 245 1.65 6.50 -7.57
N ASN A 246 2.23 5.63 -8.38
CA ASN A 246 2.96 4.44 -7.96
C ASN A 246 4.48 4.60 -8.07
#